data_AF-A0A9D6MIH4-F1
#
_entry.id   AF-A0A9D6MIH4-F1
#
_cell.length_a   1.000
_cell.length_b   1.000
_cell.length_c   1.000
_cell.angle_alpha   90.00
_cell.angle_beta   90.00
_cell.angle_gamma   90.00
#
_symmetry.space_group_name_H-M   'P 1'
#
loop_
_entity.id
_entity.type
_entity.pdbx_description
1 polymer ?
#
loop_
_entity_poly.entity_id
_entity_poly.type
_entity_poly.pdbx_seq_one_letter_code
_entity_poly.pdbx_strand_id
1 'polypeptide(L)'
;MSAVTRLVDAAGDVRLGIFDAPVLEVNYRDYALTDPFGRPAGRLARRFGFNQFQFLGALSEELVFGCAITDLKYVGTAFAYCYEPATRRFAEWSFTQPLARATRFTQTPETGTCVFAARKARITMTGDANPSRRRLVATVGAARAGDAATAGGALAIDAVFHEDAPPIEPMRICTRAGATGWVYARKTAGQRLTGALTWEGRTFDLGAMPIHGHHDWSAGYMRRHTFWNWGCLAGALADGRVVGMNVSCGVNETSFTENCFWLDGRLHKLDTVAFAYDRRDLMRPWRVSSYDGRLALEFHPEGRHAERINARIVASNFNQLFGRYRGSLTTGGGERVTIDDMLGYMESHYAKW
;
A
#
# COMPACT_ATOMS: atom_id res chain seq x y z
N MET A 1 11.11 -4.66 -23.32
CA MET A 1 11.32 -3.19 -23.37
C MET A 1 12.43 -2.82 -22.40
N SER A 2 13.20 -1.76 -22.67
CA SER A 2 14.23 -1.27 -21.74
C SER A 2 13.60 -0.59 -20.53
N ALA A 3 14.29 -0.60 -19.39
CA ALA A 3 13.87 0.14 -18.20
C ALA A 3 13.71 1.64 -18.49
N VAL A 4 12.77 2.28 -17.79
CA VAL A 4 12.61 3.74 -17.79
C VAL A 4 13.54 4.30 -16.73
N THR A 5 14.65 4.90 -17.15
CA THR A 5 15.65 5.44 -16.21
C THR A 5 15.08 6.53 -15.31
N ARG A 6 14.30 7.45 -15.88
CA ARG A 6 13.67 8.59 -15.19
C ARG A 6 12.23 8.75 -15.61
N LEU A 7 11.34 8.97 -14.64
CA LEU A 7 9.90 9.15 -14.88
C LEU A 7 9.58 10.50 -15.52
N VAL A 8 10.29 11.55 -15.11
CA VAL A 8 10.18 12.90 -15.69
C VAL A 8 11.30 13.09 -16.70
N ASP A 9 10.96 13.56 -17.89
CA ASP A 9 11.93 13.77 -18.96
C ASP A 9 12.67 15.12 -18.85
N ALA A 10 13.53 15.41 -19.83
CA ALA A 10 14.35 16.62 -19.85
C ALA A 10 13.55 17.91 -20.11
N ALA A 11 12.33 17.81 -20.65
CA ALA A 11 11.43 18.96 -20.82
C ALA A 11 10.67 19.28 -19.51
N GLY A 12 10.75 18.39 -18.51
CA GLY A 12 10.01 18.51 -17.26
C GLY A 12 8.62 17.88 -17.33
N ASP A 13 8.33 17.09 -18.38
CA ASP A 13 7.08 16.37 -18.56
C ASP A 13 7.13 15.00 -17.88
N VAL A 14 6.04 14.64 -17.20
CA VAL A 14 5.92 13.34 -16.55
C VAL A 14 5.38 12.31 -17.54
N ARG A 15 6.03 11.16 -17.61
CA ARG A 15 5.54 10.03 -18.40
C ARG A 15 4.32 9.42 -17.71
N LEU A 16 3.20 9.39 -18.42
CA LEU A 16 1.94 8.78 -17.97
C LEU A 16 1.77 7.42 -18.66
N GLY A 17 1.15 6.47 -17.97
CA GLY A 17 0.92 5.13 -18.52
C GLY A 17 1.08 4.02 -17.52
N ILE A 18 0.88 2.79 -18.00
CA ILE A 18 1.25 1.56 -17.31
C ILE A 18 2.61 1.12 -17.88
N PHE A 19 3.52 0.67 -17.03
CA PHE A 19 4.88 0.33 -17.41
C PHE A 19 5.18 -1.16 -17.20
N ASP A 20 5.43 -1.88 -18.28
CA ASP A 20 5.88 -3.28 -18.20
C ASP A 20 7.32 -3.36 -17.68
N ALA A 21 8.14 -2.36 -18.01
CA ALA A 21 9.52 -2.27 -17.58
C ALA A 21 9.66 -1.43 -16.29
N PRO A 22 10.72 -1.69 -15.48
CA PRO A 22 10.99 -0.92 -14.27
C PRO A 22 11.16 0.59 -14.53
N VAL A 23 10.60 1.42 -13.64
CA VAL A 23 10.96 2.85 -13.52
C VAL A 23 12.03 2.96 -12.45
N LEU A 24 13.26 3.29 -12.85
CA LEU A 24 14.42 3.29 -11.95
C LEU A 24 14.41 4.47 -10.99
N GLU A 25 13.98 5.64 -11.46
CA GLU A 25 13.94 6.87 -10.66
C GLU A 25 12.65 7.68 -10.90
N VAL A 26 11.94 7.97 -9.81
CA VAL A 26 10.84 8.94 -9.74
C VAL A 26 11.44 10.31 -9.42
N ASN A 27 12.07 10.93 -10.43
CA ASN A 27 12.78 12.21 -10.35
C ASN A 27 11.82 13.42 -10.28
N TYR A 28 10.92 13.45 -9.29
CA TYR A 28 9.85 14.44 -9.18
C TYR A 28 10.30 15.91 -9.16
N ARG A 29 11.55 16.17 -8.76
CA ARG A 29 12.13 17.52 -8.71
C ARG A 29 12.42 18.09 -10.09
N ASP A 30 12.45 17.27 -11.11
CA ASP A 30 12.61 17.70 -12.50
C ASP A 30 11.26 18.11 -13.11
N TYR A 31 10.14 17.76 -12.45
CA TYR A 31 8.81 18.08 -12.95
C TYR A 31 8.57 19.59 -12.96
N ALA A 32 8.13 20.09 -14.11
CA ALA A 32 7.72 21.47 -14.33
C ALA A 32 6.31 21.72 -13.75
N LEU A 33 6.18 21.61 -12.42
CA LEU A 33 4.91 21.82 -11.73
C LEU A 33 4.40 23.25 -11.96
N THR A 34 3.15 23.36 -12.40
CA THR A 34 2.42 24.61 -12.59
C THR A 34 1.19 24.72 -11.69
N ASP A 35 0.65 25.93 -11.58
CA ASP A 35 -0.73 26.15 -11.18
C ASP A 35 -1.70 25.82 -12.35
N PRO A 36 -3.01 25.72 -12.11
CA PRO A 36 -3.98 25.40 -13.16
C PRO A 36 -4.04 26.40 -14.32
N PHE A 37 -3.41 27.57 -14.20
CA PHE A 37 -3.34 28.61 -15.23
C PHE A 37 -2.00 28.59 -15.98
N GLY A 38 -1.16 27.57 -15.75
CA GLY A 38 0.11 27.37 -16.43
C GLY A 38 1.28 28.17 -15.85
N ARG A 39 1.09 28.87 -14.71
CA ARG A 39 2.21 29.60 -14.08
C ARG A 39 3.09 28.62 -13.28
N PRO A 40 4.42 28.75 -13.33
CA PRO A 40 5.30 27.89 -12.55
C PRO A 40 4.99 27.93 -11.05
N ALA A 41 4.88 26.76 -10.42
CA ALA A 41 4.64 26.66 -8.99
C ALA A 41 5.86 27.12 -8.18
N GLY A 42 5.61 27.87 -7.11
CA GLY A 42 6.67 28.33 -6.21
C GLY A 42 7.41 27.18 -5.50
N ARG A 43 8.62 27.46 -4.99
CA ARG A 43 9.49 26.46 -4.34
C ARG A 43 8.80 25.70 -3.20
N LEU A 44 8.00 26.40 -2.38
CA LEU A 44 7.26 25.78 -1.27
C LEU A 44 6.16 24.85 -1.78
N ALA A 45 5.39 25.24 -2.80
CA ALA A 45 4.37 24.39 -3.40
C ALA A 45 4.98 23.11 -4.00
N ARG A 46 6.11 23.25 -4.71
CA ARG A 46 6.88 22.10 -5.25
C ARG A 46 7.42 21.19 -4.16
N ARG A 47 7.85 21.75 -3.03
CA ARG A 47 8.37 20.98 -1.89
C ARG A 47 7.26 20.26 -1.14
N PHE A 48 6.24 20.97 -0.69
CA PHE A 48 5.21 20.47 0.21
C PHE A 48 4.03 19.79 -0.48
N GLY A 49 3.90 19.93 -1.80
CA GLY A 49 2.85 19.26 -2.58
C GLY A 49 3.16 17.81 -2.94
N PHE A 50 4.37 17.32 -2.66
CA PHE A 50 4.79 15.96 -3.03
C PHE A 50 4.62 14.99 -1.86
N ASN A 51 3.69 14.05 -2.01
CA ASN A 51 3.32 13.07 -0.99
C ASN A 51 3.90 11.70 -1.34
N GLN A 52 4.29 10.93 -0.31
CA GLN A 52 4.92 9.63 -0.49
C GLN A 52 4.43 8.62 0.56
N PHE A 53 4.12 7.40 0.12
CA PHE A 53 3.53 6.33 0.91
C PHE A 53 4.18 4.99 0.56
N GLN A 54 4.57 4.22 1.58
CA GLN A 54 4.97 2.83 1.38
C GLN A 54 4.31 1.97 2.44
N PHE A 55 3.73 0.85 2.01
CA PHE A 55 3.07 -0.13 2.85
C PHE A 55 3.55 -1.53 2.50
N LEU A 56 3.95 -2.28 3.51
CA LEU A 56 4.26 -3.71 3.42
C LEU A 56 3.43 -4.41 4.49
N GLY A 57 2.75 -5.48 4.10
CA GLY A 57 2.00 -6.28 5.04
C GLY A 57 1.77 -7.69 4.51
N ALA A 58 1.31 -8.56 5.39
CA ALA A 58 1.09 -9.96 5.06
C ALA A 58 -0.17 -10.50 5.76
N LEU A 59 -0.70 -11.57 5.18
CA LEU A 59 -2.00 -12.15 5.51
C LEU A 59 -1.85 -13.68 5.61
N SER A 60 -2.28 -14.24 6.73
CA SER A 60 -2.58 -15.66 6.91
C SER A 60 -3.68 -15.83 7.96
N GLU A 61 -4.24 -17.03 8.04
CA GLU A 61 -5.22 -17.40 9.06
C GLU A 61 -4.69 -17.30 10.50
N GLU A 62 -3.37 -17.39 10.67
CA GLU A 62 -2.70 -17.34 11.96
C GLU A 62 -2.20 -15.94 12.32
N LEU A 63 -1.77 -15.15 11.32
CA LEU A 63 -1.15 -13.85 11.55
C LEU A 63 -1.40 -12.90 10.38
N VAL A 64 -1.86 -11.70 10.73
CA VAL A 64 -1.95 -10.55 9.85
C VAL A 64 -1.06 -9.45 10.43
N PHE A 65 -0.21 -8.85 9.62
CA PHE A 65 0.58 -7.69 10.05
C PHE A 65 0.79 -6.69 8.91
N GLY A 66 1.02 -5.44 9.28
CA GLY A 66 1.28 -4.38 8.31
C GLY A 66 2.16 -3.30 8.92
N CYS A 67 2.98 -2.67 8.07
CA CYS A 67 3.79 -1.52 8.40
C CYS A 67 3.70 -0.50 7.27
N ALA A 68 3.45 0.76 7.63
CA ALA A 68 3.43 1.87 6.68
C ALA A 68 4.42 2.98 7.07
N ILE A 69 4.98 3.65 6.07
CA ILE A 69 5.72 4.91 6.21
C ILE A 69 5.10 5.94 5.27
N THR A 70 4.84 7.13 5.77
CA THR A 70 4.36 8.27 4.98
C THR A 70 5.27 9.48 5.17
N ASP A 71 5.62 10.14 4.07
CA ASP A 71 6.33 11.43 4.05
C ASP A 71 5.51 12.46 3.27
N LEU A 72 4.83 13.35 4.01
CA LEU A 72 4.08 14.50 3.49
C LEU A 72 4.88 15.80 3.59
N LYS A 73 6.18 15.73 3.91
CA LYS A 73 7.11 16.87 4.08
C LYS A 73 6.86 17.76 5.29
N TYR A 74 5.61 18.11 5.59
CA TYR A 74 5.23 18.83 6.81
C TYR A 74 4.93 17.86 7.97
N VAL A 75 4.61 16.61 7.68
CA VAL A 75 4.40 15.53 8.64
C VAL A 75 5.00 14.24 8.06
N GLY A 76 5.72 13.50 8.91
CA GLY A 76 6.08 12.11 8.65
C GLY A 76 5.32 11.22 9.61
N THR A 77 4.71 10.16 9.11
CA THR A 77 4.02 9.17 9.95
C THR A 77 4.55 7.78 9.66
N ALA A 78 4.42 6.91 10.64
CA ALA A 78 4.56 5.49 10.44
C ALA A 78 3.60 4.76 11.37
N PHE A 79 3.09 3.62 10.93
CA PHE A 79 2.37 2.73 11.82
C PHE A 79 2.80 1.29 11.58
N ALA A 80 2.60 0.46 12.59
CA ALA A 80 2.65 -0.98 12.51
C ALA A 80 1.43 -1.56 13.22
N TYR A 81 0.99 -2.75 12.81
CA TYR A 81 0.01 -3.51 13.58
C TYR A 81 0.24 -5.02 13.42
N CYS A 82 -0.28 -5.77 14.39
CA CYS A 82 -0.41 -7.22 14.34
C CYS A 82 -1.85 -7.61 14.72
N TYR A 83 -2.39 -8.60 14.04
CA TYR A 83 -3.72 -9.15 14.27
C TYR A 83 -3.66 -10.68 14.18
N GLU A 84 -4.25 -11.36 15.15
CA GLU A 84 -4.42 -12.82 15.14
C GLU A 84 -5.90 -13.13 14.89
N PRO A 85 -6.29 -13.60 13.68
CA PRO A 85 -7.69 -13.80 13.33
C PRO A 85 -8.46 -14.73 14.29
N ALA A 86 -7.83 -15.84 14.68
CA ALA A 86 -8.46 -16.86 15.53
C ALA A 86 -8.86 -16.33 16.92
N THR A 87 -8.02 -15.49 17.54
CA THR A 87 -8.25 -14.96 18.90
C THR A 87 -8.77 -13.52 18.91
N ARG A 88 -8.76 -12.86 17.75
CA ARG A 88 -9.01 -11.42 17.57
C ARG A 88 -8.08 -10.52 18.38
N ARG A 89 -6.92 -11.03 18.79
CA ARG A 89 -5.89 -10.20 19.42
C ARG A 89 -5.38 -9.20 18.41
N PHE A 90 -5.28 -7.94 18.82
CA PHE A 90 -4.87 -6.83 17.98
C PHE A 90 -3.93 -5.91 18.75
N ALA A 91 -2.87 -5.49 18.09
CA ALA A 91 -1.89 -4.56 18.59
C ALA A 91 -1.54 -3.55 17.51
N GLU A 92 -1.46 -2.26 17.87
CA GLU A 92 -1.04 -1.19 16.97
C GLU A 92 -0.02 -0.27 17.61
N TRP A 93 0.81 0.32 16.75
CA TRP A 93 1.81 1.31 17.09
C TRP A 93 1.76 2.41 16.03
N SER A 94 1.46 3.64 16.42
CA SER A 94 1.36 4.77 15.50
C SER A 94 2.30 5.89 15.91
N PHE A 95 2.97 6.48 14.94
CA PHE A 95 3.98 7.52 15.14
C PHE A 95 3.72 8.67 14.20
N THR A 96 3.77 9.88 14.73
CA THR A 96 3.66 11.13 13.94
C THR A 96 4.76 12.08 14.37
N GLN A 97 5.50 12.62 13.40
CA GLN A 97 6.59 13.56 13.63
C GLN A 97 6.43 14.80 12.74
N PRO A 98 6.66 16.01 13.28
CA PRO A 98 6.62 17.23 12.49
C PRO A 98 7.76 17.25 11.47
N LEU A 99 7.50 17.89 10.34
CA LEU A 99 8.46 18.14 9.24
C LEU A 99 9.13 16.88 8.70
N ALA A 100 8.43 15.74 8.76
CA ALA A 100 8.96 14.42 8.41
C ALA A 100 10.33 14.13 9.06
N ARG A 101 10.53 14.62 10.30
CA ARG A 101 11.78 14.49 11.04
C ARG A 101 12.20 13.01 11.09
N ALA A 102 13.45 12.73 10.77
CA ALA A 102 14.01 11.38 10.74
C ALA A 102 13.24 10.38 9.87
N THR A 103 12.50 10.87 8.88
CA THR A 103 11.89 10.09 7.81
C THR A 103 12.69 10.30 6.53
N ARG A 104 13.10 9.21 5.87
CA ARG A 104 13.73 9.21 4.55
C ARG A 104 12.88 8.35 3.63
N PHE A 105 12.53 8.90 2.48
CA PHE A 105 11.74 8.18 1.48
C PHE A 105 12.51 8.10 0.16
N THR A 106 12.65 6.90 -0.40
CA THR A 106 13.40 6.69 -1.64
C THR A 106 12.67 7.29 -2.86
N GLN A 107 13.40 7.53 -3.94
CA GLN A 107 12.82 7.81 -5.27
C GLN A 107 13.08 6.67 -6.26
N THR A 108 13.68 5.58 -5.80
CA THR A 108 13.96 4.38 -6.60
C THR A 108 13.02 3.26 -6.13
N PRO A 109 11.81 3.13 -6.68
CA PRO A 109 10.76 2.23 -6.16
C PRO A 109 11.13 0.73 -6.25
N GLU A 110 12.16 0.40 -7.02
CA GLU A 110 12.62 -0.97 -7.21
C GLU A 110 13.70 -1.41 -6.23
N THR A 111 14.62 -0.51 -5.88
CA THR A 111 15.87 -0.85 -5.15
C THR A 111 16.14 0.05 -3.94
N GLY A 112 15.24 0.98 -3.66
CA GLY A 112 15.47 2.02 -2.67
C GLY A 112 15.16 1.60 -1.23
N THR A 113 15.55 2.47 -0.30
CA THR A 113 15.25 2.31 1.13
C THR A 113 14.41 3.47 1.65
N CYS A 114 13.27 3.16 2.24
CA CYS A 114 12.52 4.06 3.09
C CYS A 114 12.82 3.77 4.57
N VAL A 115 12.95 4.81 5.37
CA VAL A 115 13.29 4.73 6.79
C VAL A 115 12.42 5.70 7.57
N PHE A 116 11.85 5.24 8.67
CA PHE A 116 11.26 6.07 9.70
C PHE A 116 11.93 5.77 11.04
N ALA A 117 12.28 6.81 11.80
CA ALA A 117 12.88 6.65 13.12
C ALA A 117 12.29 7.64 14.15
N ALA A 118 11.81 7.09 15.25
CA ALA A 118 11.34 7.83 16.41
C ALA A 118 11.94 7.25 17.70
N ARG A 119 11.60 7.85 18.85
CA ARG A 119 12.03 7.32 20.15
C ARG A 119 11.51 5.89 20.30
N LYS A 120 12.43 4.93 20.48
CA LYS A 120 12.15 3.48 20.59
C LYS A 120 11.47 2.85 19.36
N ALA A 121 11.44 3.51 18.21
CA ALA A 121 10.83 2.95 17.02
C ALA A 121 11.71 3.18 15.79
N ARG A 122 11.91 2.13 14.99
CA ARG A 122 12.57 2.21 13.70
C ARG A 122 11.89 1.26 12.72
N ILE A 123 11.50 1.76 11.56
CA ILE A 123 10.97 0.97 10.46
C ILE A 123 11.83 1.24 9.23
N THR A 124 12.32 0.19 8.59
CA THR A 124 13.12 0.24 7.38
C THR A 124 12.51 -0.68 6.34
N MET A 125 12.24 -0.16 5.15
CA MET A 125 11.71 -0.89 4.01
C MET A 125 12.70 -0.75 2.86
N THR A 126 13.31 -1.86 2.43
CA THR A 126 14.32 -1.88 1.36
C THR A 126 13.81 -2.72 0.20
N GLY A 127 14.04 -2.27 -1.03
CA GLY A 127 13.89 -3.09 -2.23
C GLY A 127 15.22 -3.55 -2.78
N ASP A 128 15.23 -4.73 -3.38
CA ASP A 128 16.32 -5.27 -4.17
C ASP A 128 15.78 -5.71 -5.53
N ALA A 129 16.59 -5.57 -6.59
CA ALA A 129 16.18 -5.94 -7.95
C ALA A 129 16.79 -7.27 -8.44
N ASN A 130 17.84 -7.77 -7.79
CA ASN A 130 18.51 -9.00 -8.19
C ASN A 130 19.02 -9.80 -6.96
N PRO A 131 18.26 -10.81 -6.51
CA PRO A 131 16.89 -11.13 -6.92
C PRO A 131 15.88 -10.04 -6.51
N SER A 132 14.70 -10.03 -7.15
CA SER A 132 13.66 -9.04 -6.83
C SER A 132 12.99 -9.36 -5.49
N ARG A 133 13.21 -8.51 -4.48
CA ARG A 133 12.72 -8.73 -3.11
C ARG A 133 12.40 -7.42 -2.41
N ARG A 134 11.53 -7.47 -1.41
CA ARG A 134 11.35 -6.38 -0.44
C ARG A 134 11.70 -6.87 0.95
N ARG A 135 12.36 -6.06 1.76
CA ARG A 135 12.66 -6.37 3.16
C ARG A 135 12.07 -5.33 4.08
N LEU A 136 11.32 -5.78 5.08
CA LEU A 136 10.79 -4.99 6.18
C LEU A 136 11.55 -5.33 7.46
N VAL A 137 12.24 -4.34 8.02
CA VAL A 137 12.82 -4.43 9.36
C VAL A 137 12.15 -3.40 10.25
N ALA A 138 11.38 -3.85 11.24
CA ALA A 138 10.71 -2.98 12.20
C ALA A 138 11.13 -3.33 13.62
N THR A 139 11.38 -2.33 14.45
CA THR A 139 11.61 -2.49 15.88
C THR A 139 10.84 -1.42 16.61
N VAL A 140 9.97 -1.83 17.53
CA VAL A 140 9.25 -0.93 18.44
C VAL A 140 9.46 -1.42 19.87
N GLY A 141 10.03 -0.57 20.71
CA GLY A 141 10.21 -0.88 22.14
C GLY A 141 8.90 -0.75 22.91
N ALA A 142 8.83 -1.43 24.06
CA ALA A 142 7.65 -1.36 24.93
C ALA A 142 7.29 0.08 25.34
N ALA A 143 5.99 0.36 25.29
CA ALA A 143 5.36 1.57 25.81
C ALA A 143 5.70 1.74 27.31
N ARG A 144 5.88 2.98 27.78
CA ARG A 144 5.73 3.26 29.23
C ARG A 144 4.25 3.52 29.52
N ALA A 145 3.81 3.25 30.75
CA ALA A 145 2.51 3.70 31.22
C ALA A 145 2.36 5.22 30.96
N GLY A 146 1.36 5.60 30.17
CA GLY A 146 1.11 6.99 29.76
C GLY A 146 1.54 7.38 28.33
N ASP A 147 2.23 6.52 27.57
CA ASP A 147 2.45 6.74 26.13
C ASP A 147 1.12 6.48 25.37
N ALA A 148 0.44 7.54 24.93
CA ALA A 148 -0.89 7.48 24.29
C ALA A 148 -0.93 6.81 22.89
N ALA A 149 0.19 6.25 22.41
CA ALA A 149 0.39 5.91 20.99
C ALA A 149 0.73 4.43 20.71
N THR A 150 0.75 3.57 21.74
CA THR A 150 1.25 2.20 21.62
C THR A 150 0.47 1.23 22.51
N ALA A 151 -0.43 0.44 21.91
CA ALA A 151 -1.23 -0.56 22.62
C ALA A 151 -0.61 -1.96 22.61
N GLY A 152 0.48 -2.18 21.84
CA GLY A 152 0.96 -3.53 21.50
C GLY A 152 2.20 -4.08 22.23
N GLY A 153 2.76 -3.38 23.21
CA GLY A 153 4.04 -3.80 23.82
C GLY A 153 5.22 -3.65 22.86
N ALA A 154 6.18 -4.59 22.90
CA ALA A 154 7.34 -4.59 22.01
C ALA A 154 7.07 -5.39 20.72
N LEU A 155 7.62 -4.90 19.60
CA LEU A 155 7.54 -5.52 18.27
C LEU A 155 8.93 -5.61 17.65
N ALA A 156 9.24 -6.76 17.05
CA ALA A 156 10.37 -6.91 16.15
C ALA A 156 9.91 -7.64 14.88
N ILE A 157 10.26 -7.13 13.71
CA ILE A 157 10.00 -7.75 12.41
C ILE A 157 11.30 -7.74 11.64
N ASP A 158 11.67 -8.88 11.06
CA ASP A 158 12.63 -8.99 9.96
C ASP A 158 12.03 -9.93 8.93
N ALA A 159 11.35 -9.35 7.94
CA ALA A 159 10.58 -10.09 6.94
C ALA A 159 11.12 -9.77 5.54
N VAL A 160 11.34 -10.82 4.74
CA VAL A 160 11.68 -10.72 3.32
C VAL A 160 10.48 -11.22 2.52
N PHE A 161 10.01 -10.37 1.61
CA PHE A 161 8.93 -10.62 0.66
C PHE A 161 9.57 -10.95 -0.69
N HIS A 162 9.43 -12.21 -1.11
CA HIS A 162 10.04 -12.71 -2.35
C HIS A 162 9.16 -12.38 -3.54
N GLU A 163 9.74 -11.68 -4.52
CA GLU A 163 9.10 -11.38 -5.81
C GLU A 163 9.80 -12.11 -6.97
N ASP A 164 10.78 -12.95 -6.65
CA ASP A 164 11.57 -13.80 -7.54
C ASP A 164 11.15 -15.27 -7.53
N ALA A 165 10.38 -15.71 -6.52
CA ALA A 165 10.03 -17.12 -6.32
C ALA A 165 8.58 -17.32 -5.81
N PRO A 166 7.59 -17.45 -6.72
CA PRO A 166 7.71 -17.28 -8.17
C PRO A 166 7.93 -15.80 -8.55
N PRO A 167 8.42 -15.51 -9.77
CA PRO A 167 8.47 -14.14 -10.27
C PRO A 167 7.09 -13.48 -10.27
N ILE A 168 6.98 -12.27 -9.72
CA ILE A 168 5.74 -11.49 -9.71
C ILE A 168 5.88 -10.29 -10.64
N GLU A 169 4.95 -10.13 -11.59
CA GLU A 169 4.85 -9.00 -12.51
C GLU A 169 4.30 -7.75 -11.79
N PRO A 170 5.10 -6.71 -11.51
CA PRO A 170 4.61 -5.58 -10.73
C PRO A 170 3.67 -4.68 -11.53
N MET A 171 2.58 -4.23 -10.90
CA MET A 171 1.78 -3.13 -11.41
C MET A 171 2.59 -1.85 -11.25
N ARG A 172 2.98 -1.22 -12.35
CA ARG A 172 3.63 0.09 -12.37
C ARG A 172 2.79 1.03 -13.18
N ILE A 173 2.43 2.17 -12.59
CA ILE A 173 1.48 3.07 -13.21
C ILE A 173 1.79 4.50 -12.82
N CYS A 174 1.67 5.42 -13.78
CA CYS A 174 1.69 6.86 -13.57
C CYS A 174 0.43 7.47 -14.16
N THR A 175 -0.35 8.15 -13.33
CA THR A 175 -1.63 8.76 -13.72
C THR A 175 -1.65 10.24 -13.41
N ARG A 176 -2.50 11.00 -14.12
CA ARG A 176 -2.81 12.37 -13.74
C ARG A 176 -3.55 12.41 -12.41
N ALA A 177 -3.25 13.41 -11.59
CA ALA A 177 -3.93 13.71 -10.34
C ALA A 177 -4.38 15.17 -10.32
N GLY A 178 -5.55 15.44 -10.89
CA GLY A 178 -6.05 16.79 -11.08
C GLY A 178 -5.44 17.49 -12.30
N ALA A 179 -5.49 18.82 -12.31
CA ALA A 179 -5.08 19.63 -13.45
C ALA A 179 -3.56 19.61 -13.68
N THR A 180 -2.77 19.63 -12.61
CA THR A 180 -1.30 19.79 -12.68
C THR A 180 -0.53 18.75 -11.88
N GLY A 181 -1.24 17.84 -11.20
CA GLY A 181 -0.64 16.78 -10.40
C GLY A 181 -0.54 15.46 -11.16
N TRP A 182 0.22 14.54 -10.60
CA TRP A 182 0.37 13.17 -11.06
C TRP A 182 0.73 12.26 -9.88
N VAL A 183 0.49 10.96 -10.03
CA VAL A 183 0.85 9.94 -9.05
C VAL A 183 1.43 8.74 -9.76
N TYR A 184 2.56 8.28 -9.25
CA TYR A 184 3.15 6.99 -9.61
C TYR A 184 2.91 5.98 -8.49
N ALA A 185 2.55 4.76 -8.86
CA ALA A 185 2.45 3.63 -7.95
C ALA A 185 3.19 2.41 -8.50
N ARG A 186 3.79 1.63 -7.59
CA ARG A 186 4.38 0.31 -7.84
C ARG A 186 3.82 -0.65 -6.81
N LYS A 187 3.07 -1.65 -7.27
CA LYS A 187 2.37 -2.60 -6.40
C LYS A 187 2.53 -4.04 -6.81
N THR A 188 2.50 -4.93 -5.84
CA THR A 188 2.53 -6.38 -6.00
C THR A 188 1.79 -7.04 -4.83
N ALA A 189 1.18 -8.20 -5.05
CA ALA A 189 0.58 -9.01 -4.00
C ALA A 189 0.77 -10.50 -4.30
N GLY A 190 0.78 -11.33 -3.26
CA GLY A 190 1.02 -12.77 -3.35
C GLY A 190 2.47 -13.18 -3.10
N GLN A 191 3.33 -12.33 -2.52
CA GLN A 191 4.70 -12.74 -2.20
C GLN A 191 4.69 -13.85 -1.16
N ARG A 192 5.58 -14.83 -1.29
CA ARG A 192 5.98 -15.67 -0.15
C ARG A 192 6.89 -14.87 0.76
N LEU A 193 6.87 -15.21 2.05
CA LEU A 193 7.72 -14.57 3.04
C LEU A 193 8.75 -15.53 3.63
N THR A 194 9.85 -14.97 4.10
CA THR A 194 10.78 -15.63 5.04
C THR A 194 11.18 -14.63 6.13
N GLY A 195 11.73 -15.15 7.22
CA GLY A 195 12.19 -14.34 8.35
C GLY A 195 11.27 -14.53 9.55
N ALA A 196 11.24 -13.55 10.45
CA ALA A 196 10.54 -13.68 11.72
C ALA A 196 9.82 -12.41 12.15
N LEU A 197 8.72 -12.60 12.88
CA LEU A 197 8.01 -11.56 13.60
C LEU A 197 7.92 -11.95 15.07
N THR A 198 8.34 -11.06 15.97
CA THR A 198 8.14 -11.21 17.41
C THR A 198 7.19 -10.14 17.92
N TRP A 199 6.09 -10.57 18.52
CA TRP A 199 5.07 -9.72 19.13
C TRP A 199 4.59 -10.35 20.43
N GLU A 200 4.54 -9.56 21.51
CA GLU A 200 4.09 -10.01 22.84
C GLU A 200 4.78 -11.29 23.34
N GLY A 201 6.09 -11.39 23.08
CA GLY A 201 6.93 -12.52 23.49
C GLY A 201 6.75 -13.79 22.65
N ARG A 202 5.86 -13.78 21.64
CA ARG A 202 5.68 -14.87 20.68
C ARG A 202 6.46 -14.57 19.41
N THR A 203 7.17 -15.56 18.89
CA THR A 203 7.88 -15.46 17.60
C THR A 203 7.19 -16.34 16.57
N PHE A 204 6.91 -15.76 15.41
CA PHE A 204 6.32 -16.41 14.25
C PHE A 204 7.42 -16.57 13.19
N ASP A 205 7.61 -17.80 12.71
CA ASP A 205 8.46 -18.07 11.56
C ASP A 205 7.64 -17.86 10.27
N LEU A 206 7.94 -16.77 9.57
CA LEU A 206 7.19 -16.37 8.38
C LEU A 206 7.43 -17.31 7.19
N GLY A 207 8.52 -18.09 7.19
CA GLY A 207 8.82 -19.07 6.15
C GLY A 207 8.15 -20.43 6.35
N ALA A 208 7.72 -20.73 7.59
CA ALA A 208 7.03 -21.98 7.93
C ALA A 208 5.50 -21.88 7.89
N MET A 209 4.96 -20.69 7.61
CA MET A 209 3.53 -20.40 7.62
C MET A 209 2.97 -20.18 6.21
N PRO A 210 1.69 -20.51 5.96
CA PRO A 210 1.00 -20.20 4.71
C PRO A 210 0.64 -18.70 4.63
N ILE A 211 1.65 -17.83 4.70
CA ILE A 211 1.50 -16.38 4.75
C ILE A 211 1.91 -15.74 3.43
N HIS A 212 1.09 -14.80 2.97
CA HIS A 212 1.34 -14.10 1.71
C HIS A 212 1.36 -12.58 1.89
N GLY A 213 2.29 -11.95 1.20
CA GLY A 213 2.56 -10.53 1.31
C GLY A 213 1.85 -9.68 0.28
N HIS A 214 1.93 -8.37 0.50
CA HIS A 214 1.73 -7.34 -0.51
C HIS A 214 2.67 -6.17 -0.26
N HIS A 215 2.92 -5.41 -1.33
CA HIS A 215 3.73 -4.20 -1.31
C HIS A 215 3.01 -3.11 -2.10
N ASP A 216 2.88 -1.93 -1.48
CA ASP A 216 2.43 -0.69 -2.11
C ASP A 216 3.51 0.36 -1.92
N TRP A 217 4.01 0.91 -3.03
CA TRP A 217 4.82 2.12 -3.05
C TRP A 217 4.13 3.13 -3.93
N SER A 218 3.89 4.34 -3.41
CA SER A 218 3.21 5.39 -4.15
C SER A 218 3.81 6.76 -3.85
N ALA A 219 3.94 7.62 -4.87
CA ALA A 219 4.41 8.98 -4.70
C ALA A 219 3.84 9.91 -5.78
N GLY A 220 3.61 11.19 -5.45
CA GLY A 220 3.08 12.12 -6.43
C GLY A 220 2.71 13.50 -5.91
N TYR A 221 2.43 14.39 -6.86
CA TYR A 221 1.72 15.63 -6.62
C TYR A 221 0.21 15.34 -6.62
N MET A 222 -0.31 15.00 -5.44
CA MET A 222 -1.70 14.55 -5.28
C MET A 222 -2.69 15.72 -5.18
N ARG A 223 -3.97 15.43 -5.43
CA ARG A 223 -5.06 16.40 -5.18
C ARG A 223 -5.07 16.78 -3.69
N ARG A 224 -5.12 18.08 -3.41
CA ARG A 224 -5.17 18.66 -2.06
C ARG A 224 -6.29 18.09 -1.20
N HIS A 225 -7.43 17.79 -1.82
CA HIS A 225 -8.57 17.08 -1.27
C HIS A 225 -8.73 15.82 -2.10
N THR A 226 -8.67 14.67 -1.46
CA THR A 226 -8.81 13.38 -2.13
C THR A 226 -9.55 12.40 -1.23
N PHE A 227 -10.06 11.35 -1.84
CA PHE A 227 -10.54 10.18 -1.14
C PHE A 227 -10.10 8.94 -1.91
N TRP A 228 -10.11 7.79 -1.27
CA TRP A 228 -10.08 6.53 -1.97
C TRP A 228 -10.81 5.43 -1.21
N ASN A 229 -11.31 4.49 -1.99
CA ASN A 229 -11.52 3.13 -1.56
C ASN A 229 -10.39 2.28 -2.12
N TRP A 230 -9.88 1.35 -1.33
CA TRP A 230 -8.82 0.44 -1.74
C TRP A 230 -9.09 -0.95 -1.19
N GLY A 231 -8.83 -1.97 -1.99
CA GLY A 231 -9.00 -3.37 -1.61
C GLY A 231 -7.77 -4.17 -2.00
N CYS A 232 -7.33 -5.03 -1.09
CA CYS A 232 -6.19 -5.92 -1.31
C CYS A 232 -6.42 -7.26 -0.66
N LEU A 233 -5.97 -8.32 -1.31
CA LEU A 233 -5.88 -9.66 -0.72
C LEU A 233 -4.61 -10.34 -1.20
N ALA A 234 -4.16 -11.34 -0.45
CA ALA A 234 -3.08 -12.23 -0.84
C ALA A 234 -3.26 -13.57 -0.12
N GLY A 235 -3.16 -14.68 -0.84
CA GLY A 235 -3.34 -16.01 -0.25
C GLY A 235 -3.20 -17.15 -1.25
N ALA A 236 -3.30 -18.38 -0.75
CA ALA A 236 -3.34 -19.58 -1.57
C ALA A 236 -4.79 -19.99 -1.87
N LEU A 237 -5.04 -20.41 -3.10
CA LEU A 237 -6.28 -21.04 -3.55
C LEU A 237 -6.31 -22.51 -3.12
N ALA A 238 -7.49 -23.13 -3.19
CA ALA A 238 -7.68 -24.54 -2.85
C ALA A 238 -6.86 -25.50 -3.74
N ASP A 239 -6.54 -25.08 -4.97
CA ASP A 239 -5.70 -25.84 -5.91
C ASP A 239 -4.18 -25.59 -5.72
N GLY A 240 -3.79 -24.81 -4.71
CA GLY A 240 -2.40 -24.52 -4.36
C GLY A 240 -1.79 -23.34 -5.10
N ARG A 241 -2.48 -22.74 -6.07
CA ARG A 241 -2.03 -21.51 -6.75
C ARG A 241 -2.11 -20.31 -5.82
N VAL A 242 -1.28 -19.31 -6.04
CA VAL A 242 -1.28 -18.07 -5.25
C VAL A 242 -2.06 -16.99 -5.97
N VAL A 243 -2.97 -16.34 -5.25
CA VAL A 243 -3.71 -15.17 -5.73
C VAL A 243 -3.35 -13.94 -4.90
N GLY A 244 -3.21 -12.81 -5.58
CA GLY A 244 -3.10 -11.48 -4.98
C GLY A 244 -4.04 -10.51 -5.67
N MET A 245 -4.44 -9.42 -5.03
CA MET A 245 -5.28 -8.39 -5.66
C MET A 245 -4.91 -7.00 -5.18
N ASN A 246 -5.01 -6.02 -6.08
CA ASN A 246 -5.00 -4.60 -5.76
C ASN A 246 -6.08 -3.90 -6.59
N VAL A 247 -7.04 -3.28 -5.92
CA VAL A 247 -8.07 -2.46 -6.57
C VAL A 247 -8.30 -1.17 -5.80
N SER A 248 -8.62 -0.10 -6.53
CA SER A 248 -8.98 1.18 -5.94
C SER A 248 -9.97 1.97 -6.78
N CYS A 249 -10.59 2.93 -6.11
CA CYS A 249 -11.44 3.96 -6.68
C CYS A 249 -11.19 5.28 -5.93
N GLY A 250 -11.23 6.42 -6.61
CA GLY A 250 -10.96 7.77 -6.07
C GLY A 250 -9.51 8.24 -6.20
N VAL A 251 -8.57 7.32 -6.47
CA VAL A 251 -7.14 7.60 -6.68
C VAL A 251 -6.61 6.76 -7.84
N ASN A 252 -5.56 7.23 -8.52
CA ASN A 252 -4.91 6.51 -9.62
C ASN A 252 -5.87 6.03 -10.72
N GLU A 253 -6.87 6.84 -11.08
CA GLU A 253 -7.95 6.46 -12.02
C GLU A 253 -8.27 7.52 -13.11
N THR A 254 -7.59 8.68 -13.13
CA THR A 254 -7.93 9.78 -14.07
C THR A 254 -7.64 9.44 -15.54
N SER A 255 -6.70 8.55 -15.81
CA SER A 255 -6.27 8.22 -17.19
C SER A 255 -6.05 6.73 -17.40
N PHE A 256 -5.57 6.05 -16.36
CA PHE A 256 -5.40 4.60 -16.26
C PHE A 256 -5.82 4.21 -14.84
N THR A 257 -6.09 2.93 -14.58
CA THR A 257 -6.40 2.43 -13.23
C THR A 257 -5.32 1.47 -12.72
N GLU A 258 -5.05 1.46 -11.42
CA GLU A 258 -4.14 0.50 -10.79
C GLU A 258 -4.77 -0.89 -10.52
N ASN A 259 -6.03 -1.06 -10.94
CA ASN A 259 -6.83 -2.26 -10.68
C ASN A 259 -6.26 -3.48 -11.40
N CYS A 260 -5.88 -4.49 -10.63
CA CYS A 260 -5.39 -5.76 -11.13
C CYS A 260 -5.47 -6.85 -10.06
N PHE A 261 -5.31 -8.08 -10.49
CA PHE A 261 -5.02 -9.19 -9.62
C PHE A 261 -3.84 -9.98 -10.17
N TRP A 262 -3.21 -10.77 -9.32
CA TRP A 262 -2.12 -11.67 -9.67
C TRP A 262 -2.57 -13.11 -9.48
N LEU A 263 -2.20 -13.97 -10.41
CA LEU A 263 -2.37 -15.41 -10.30
C LEU A 263 -1.02 -16.06 -10.61
N ASP A 264 -0.43 -16.72 -9.61
CA ASP A 264 0.94 -17.25 -9.64
C ASP A 264 1.97 -16.21 -10.11
N GLY A 265 1.80 -14.98 -9.64
CA GLY A 265 2.67 -13.84 -9.96
C GLY A 265 2.40 -13.17 -11.30
N ARG A 266 1.56 -13.73 -12.17
CA ARG A 266 1.15 -13.09 -13.43
C ARG A 266 0.09 -12.04 -13.20
N LEU A 267 0.29 -10.83 -13.75
CA LEU A 267 -0.64 -9.72 -13.61
C LEU A 267 -1.80 -9.86 -14.60
N HIS A 268 -3.02 -9.75 -14.08
CA HIS A 268 -4.25 -9.64 -14.83
C HIS A 268 -4.88 -8.28 -14.58
N LYS A 269 -4.83 -7.42 -15.61
CA LYS A 269 -5.44 -6.09 -15.56
C LYS A 269 -6.97 -6.20 -15.43
N LEU A 270 -7.54 -5.34 -14.61
CA LEU A 270 -8.98 -5.12 -14.47
C LEU A 270 -9.33 -3.69 -14.90
N ASP A 271 -10.57 -3.48 -15.32
CA ASP A 271 -11.11 -2.14 -15.58
C ASP A 271 -11.33 -1.35 -14.26
N THR A 272 -11.98 -0.19 -14.35
CA THR A 272 -12.55 0.58 -13.24
C THR A 272 -13.38 -0.31 -12.32
N VAL A 273 -13.26 -0.06 -11.01
CA VAL A 273 -13.88 -0.87 -9.95
C VAL A 273 -14.79 0.00 -9.11
N ALA A 274 -16.01 -0.48 -8.86
CA ALA A 274 -16.97 0.15 -7.98
C ALA A 274 -16.95 -0.53 -6.60
N PHE A 275 -17.05 0.29 -5.55
CA PHE A 275 -17.20 -0.14 -4.16
C PHE A 275 -18.58 0.30 -3.66
N ALA A 276 -19.44 -0.66 -3.35
CA ALA A 276 -20.77 -0.42 -2.79
C ALA A 276 -20.79 -0.85 -1.32
N TYR A 277 -21.02 0.10 -0.43
CA TYR A 277 -20.96 -0.10 1.02
C TYR A 277 -21.81 0.94 1.77
N ASP A 278 -22.14 0.66 3.03
CA ASP A 278 -22.82 1.63 3.89
C ASP A 278 -21.81 2.59 4.53
N ARG A 279 -21.77 3.83 4.06
CA ARG A 279 -20.89 4.86 4.60
C ARG A 279 -21.17 5.21 6.08
N ARG A 280 -22.34 4.82 6.62
CA ARG A 280 -22.70 5.02 8.03
C ARG A 280 -22.23 3.88 8.91
N ASP A 281 -21.98 2.71 8.33
CA ASP A 281 -21.55 1.51 9.04
C ASP A 281 -20.60 0.70 8.15
N LEU A 282 -19.31 1.03 8.25
CA LEU A 282 -18.25 0.41 7.45
C LEU A 282 -18.06 -1.10 7.76
N MET A 283 -18.63 -1.59 8.87
CA MET A 283 -18.53 -3.00 9.25
C MET A 283 -19.58 -3.89 8.55
N ARG A 284 -20.52 -3.30 7.81
CA ARG A 284 -21.42 -4.07 6.93
C ARG A 284 -20.66 -4.61 5.72
N PRO A 285 -21.13 -5.71 5.10
CA PRO A 285 -20.50 -6.25 3.90
C PRO A 285 -20.41 -5.22 2.77
N TRP A 286 -19.27 -5.24 2.07
CA TRP A 286 -19.00 -4.40 0.90
C TRP A 286 -19.13 -5.26 -0.36
N ARG A 287 -19.65 -4.67 -1.43
CA ARG A 287 -19.58 -5.28 -2.77
C ARG A 287 -18.55 -4.55 -3.61
N VAL A 288 -17.68 -5.30 -4.26
CA VAL A 288 -16.63 -4.80 -5.13
C VAL A 288 -16.82 -5.46 -6.50
N SER A 289 -16.92 -4.65 -7.55
CA SER A 289 -17.14 -5.16 -8.91
C SER A 289 -16.41 -4.31 -9.95
N SER A 290 -15.79 -4.95 -10.94
CA SER A 290 -15.19 -4.24 -12.08
C SER A 290 -16.19 -4.03 -13.21
N TYR A 291 -15.99 -2.96 -14.00
CA TYR A 291 -16.83 -2.63 -15.15
C TYR A 291 -16.82 -3.72 -16.23
N ASP A 292 -15.67 -4.36 -16.46
CA ASP A 292 -15.51 -5.48 -17.40
C ASP A 292 -16.11 -6.81 -16.91
N GLY A 293 -16.73 -6.83 -15.71
CA GLY A 293 -17.36 -8.02 -15.13
C GLY A 293 -16.38 -9.11 -14.67
N ARG A 294 -15.07 -8.83 -14.70
CA ARG A 294 -14.03 -9.81 -14.36
C ARG A 294 -13.69 -9.86 -12.87
N LEU A 295 -14.23 -8.95 -12.07
CA LEU A 295 -14.18 -8.97 -10.61
C LEU A 295 -15.60 -8.85 -10.08
N ALA A 296 -15.98 -9.78 -9.21
CA ALA A 296 -17.22 -9.74 -8.44
C ALA A 296 -16.97 -10.37 -7.06
N LEU A 297 -16.75 -9.53 -6.06
CA LEU A 297 -16.41 -9.94 -4.70
C LEU A 297 -17.32 -9.26 -3.68
N GLU A 298 -17.59 -9.96 -2.58
CA GLU A 298 -18.07 -9.39 -1.34
C GLU A 298 -16.94 -9.40 -0.30
N PHE A 299 -16.81 -8.33 0.48
CA PHE A 299 -15.89 -8.25 1.60
C PHE A 299 -16.68 -8.16 2.91
N HIS A 300 -16.36 -9.02 3.86
CA HIS A 300 -16.99 -9.13 5.17
C HIS A 300 -15.99 -8.64 6.24
N PRO A 301 -16.15 -7.41 6.77
CA PRO A 301 -15.23 -6.86 7.76
C PRO A 301 -15.25 -7.63 9.09
N GLU A 302 -14.07 -7.87 9.67
CA GLU A 302 -13.90 -8.54 10.98
C GLU A 302 -13.34 -7.60 12.05
N GLY A 303 -12.57 -6.58 11.63
CA GLY A 303 -12.17 -5.48 12.50
C GLY A 303 -11.60 -4.31 11.72
N ARG A 304 -11.10 -3.31 12.44
CA ARG A 304 -10.61 -2.06 11.85
C ARG A 304 -9.45 -1.45 12.63
N HIS A 305 -8.52 -0.88 11.88
CA HIS A 305 -7.66 0.20 12.32
C HIS A 305 -8.27 1.52 11.80
N ALA A 306 -8.39 2.53 12.65
CA ALA A 306 -8.99 3.81 12.27
C ALA A 306 -8.22 4.98 12.88
N GLU A 307 -7.94 5.99 12.04
CA GLU A 307 -7.29 7.23 12.45
C GLU A 307 -8.10 8.43 11.95
N ARG A 308 -8.39 9.37 12.85
CA ARG A 308 -9.12 10.60 12.51
C ARG A 308 -8.39 11.84 12.99
N ILE A 309 -7.97 12.66 12.04
CA ILE A 309 -7.30 13.94 12.29
C ILE A 309 -8.10 15.03 11.57
N ASN A 310 -8.39 16.14 12.25
CA ASN A 310 -8.96 17.33 11.63
C ASN A 310 -8.33 18.59 12.22
N ALA A 311 -7.18 18.98 11.66
CA ALA A 311 -6.43 20.18 12.05
C ALA A 311 -6.73 21.38 11.13
N ARG A 312 -7.93 21.43 10.52
CA ARG A 312 -8.41 22.42 9.54
C ARG A 312 -7.62 22.46 8.23
N ILE A 313 -6.31 22.67 8.28
CA ILE A 313 -5.43 22.66 7.11
C ILE A 313 -5.18 21.21 6.70
N VAL A 314 -4.78 20.36 7.64
CA VAL A 314 -4.60 18.93 7.41
C VAL A 314 -5.81 18.17 7.96
N ALA A 315 -6.37 17.23 7.21
CA ALA A 315 -7.37 16.31 7.73
C ALA A 315 -7.21 14.91 7.14
N SER A 316 -7.51 13.90 7.95
CA SER A 316 -7.47 12.49 7.61
C SER A 316 -8.65 11.80 8.28
N ASN A 317 -9.39 10.98 7.54
CA ASN A 317 -10.35 10.03 8.09
C ASN A 317 -10.04 8.68 7.45
N PHE A 318 -9.08 7.99 8.05
CA PHE A 318 -8.55 6.71 7.58
C PHE A 318 -9.24 5.57 8.31
N ASN A 319 -9.77 4.62 7.54
CA ASN A 319 -10.30 3.37 8.05
C ASN A 319 -9.72 2.25 7.18
N GLN A 320 -8.92 1.38 7.79
CA GLN A 320 -8.43 0.16 7.18
C GLN A 320 -9.08 -1.01 7.90
N LEU A 321 -9.97 -1.69 7.21
CA LEU A 321 -10.67 -2.87 7.67
C LEU A 321 -9.84 -4.10 7.31
N PHE A 322 -9.83 -5.08 8.20
CA PHE A 322 -9.39 -6.44 7.91
C PHE A 322 -10.61 -7.35 7.97
N GLY A 323 -10.67 -8.31 7.05
CA GLY A 323 -11.83 -9.17 6.88
C GLY A 323 -11.65 -10.13 5.72
N ARG A 324 -12.74 -10.72 5.24
CA ARG A 324 -12.69 -11.81 4.27
C ARG A 324 -13.42 -11.50 2.98
N TYR A 325 -12.79 -11.87 1.87
CA TYR A 325 -13.33 -11.79 0.52
C TYR A 325 -14.00 -13.11 0.13
N ARG A 326 -15.13 -13.02 -0.56
CA ARG A 326 -15.83 -14.14 -1.20
C ARG A 326 -16.33 -13.75 -2.59
N GLY A 327 -16.25 -14.63 -3.56
CA GLY A 327 -16.75 -14.39 -4.92
C GLY A 327 -15.79 -14.91 -5.98
N SER A 328 -15.54 -14.12 -7.03
CA SER A 328 -14.68 -14.56 -8.12
C SER A 328 -13.92 -13.45 -8.84
N LEU A 329 -12.77 -13.84 -9.37
CA LEU A 329 -11.98 -13.12 -10.35
C LEU A 329 -11.99 -13.89 -11.68
N THR A 330 -11.81 -13.21 -12.81
CA THR A 330 -11.75 -13.84 -14.13
C THR A 330 -10.51 -13.35 -14.88
N THR A 331 -9.66 -14.27 -15.33
CA THR A 331 -8.45 -13.95 -16.10
C THR A 331 -8.81 -13.38 -17.47
N GLY A 332 -7.82 -12.79 -18.16
CA GLY A 332 -8.03 -12.27 -19.52
C GLY A 332 -8.35 -13.37 -20.53
N GLY A 333 -8.02 -14.63 -20.21
CA GLY A 333 -8.36 -15.81 -20.99
C GLY A 333 -9.71 -16.44 -20.63
N GLY A 334 -10.47 -15.85 -19.70
CA GLY A 334 -11.80 -16.34 -19.31
C GLY A 334 -11.81 -17.39 -18.20
N GLU A 335 -10.65 -17.75 -17.63
CA GLU A 335 -10.61 -18.64 -16.47
C GLU A 335 -11.20 -17.95 -15.25
N ARG A 336 -12.19 -18.58 -14.60
CA ARG A 336 -12.78 -18.10 -13.36
C ARG A 336 -12.03 -18.66 -12.15
N VAL A 337 -11.51 -17.77 -11.33
CA VAL A 337 -10.86 -18.06 -10.05
C VAL A 337 -11.87 -17.76 -8.93
N THR A 338 -12.21 -18.78 -8.15
CA THR A 338 -13.09 -18.62 -6.99
C THR A 338 -12.28 -18.15 -5.78
N ILE A 339 -12.73 -17.07 -5.16
CA ILE A 339 -12.21 -16.59 -3.89
C ILE A 339 -13.21 -17.04 -2.82
N ASP A 340 -12.79 -17.91 -1.92
CA ASP A 340 -13.61 -18.38 -0.81
C ASP A 340 -12.90 -18.09 0.51
N ASP A 341 -13.60 -17.33 1.33
CA ASP A 341 -13.23 -16.94 2.69
C ASP A 341 -11.80 -16.41 2.90
N MET A 342 -11.26 -15.68 1.90
CA MET A 342 -9.85 -15.28 1.90
C MET A 342 -9.63 -13.95 2.61
N LEU A 343 -8.67 -13.90 3.54
CA LEU A 343 -8.31 -12.67 4.26
C LEU A 343 -7.79 -11.57 3.32
N GLY A 344 -8.12 -10.33 3.66
CA GLY A 344 -7.62 -9.15 2.98
C GLY A 344 -7.97 -7.86 3.70
N TYR A 345 -7.61 -6.76 3.06
CA TYR A 345 -7.82 -5.39 3.51
C TYR A 345 -8.88 -4.69 2.68
N MET A 346 -9.61 -3.79 3.31
CA MET A 346 -10.53 -2.85 2.66
C MET A 346 -10.38 -1.48 3.31
N GLU A 347 -10.22 -0.43 2.51
CA GLU A 347 -10.02 0.93 3.00
C GLU A 347 -11.15 1.88 2.59
N SER A 348 -11.42 2.80 3.50
CA SER A 348 -12.11 4.06 3.22
C SER A 348 -11.26 5.18 3.78
N HIS A 349 -10.67 6.00 2.90
CA HIS A 349 -9.86 7.13 3.34
C HIS A 349 -10.34 8.43 2.69
N TYR A 350 -10.52 9.46 3.52
CA TYR A 350 -10.50 10.84 3.08
C TYR A 350 -9.23 11.53 3.56
N ALA A 351 -8.54 12.22 2.65
CA ALA A 351 -7.35 12.99 2.99
C ALA A 351 -7.42 14.43 2.45
N LYS A 352 -6.93 15.34 3.29
CA LYS A 352 -6.75 16.75 3.03
C LYS A 352 -5.32 17.10 3.43
N TRP A 353 -4.44 17.29 2.44
CA TRP A 353 -2.99 17.53 2.62
C TRP A 353 -2.63 18.95 3.05
#